data_AF-A0A5B0H8R5-F1
#
_entry.id   AF-A0A5B0H8R5-F1
#
_cell.length_a   1.000
_cell.length_b   1.000
_cell.length_c   1.000
_cell.angle_alpha   90.00
_cell.angle_beta   90.00
_cell.angle_gamma   90.00
#
_symmetry.space_group_name_H-M   'P 1'
#
loop_
_entity.id
_entity.type
_entity.pdbx_description
1 polymer ?
#
loop_
_entity_poly.entity_id
_entity_poly.type
_entity_poly.pdbx_seq_one_letter_code
_entity_poly.pdbx_strand_id
1 'polypeptide(L)' 'MNVIRLEDLDHQPIAVVLNYAVRSSIMNESTLQSGGMPVGADLAGTATRYVEQQYGDKTVALFLIGAARDQARWQDD' A
#
# COMPACT_ATOMS: atom_id res chain seq x y z
N MET A 1 -12.88 5.00 1.35
CA MET A 1 -11.92 4.07 0.70
C MET A 1 -12.62 3.48 -0.50
N ASN A 2 -11.97 3.46 -1.66
CA ASN A 2 -12.51 2.86 -2.89
C ASN A 2 -11.65 1.65 -3.26
N VAL A 3 -12.29 0.58 -3.77
CA VAL A 3 -11.62 -0.62 -4.26
C VAL A 3 -12.22 -1.00 -5.61
N ILE A 4 -11.35 -1.24 -6.59
CA ILE A 4 -11.74 -1.76 -7.90
C ILE A 4 -11.04 -3.10 -8.09
N ARG A 5 -11.80 -4.16 -8.37
CA ARG A 5 -11.28 -5.46 -8.78
C ARG A 5 -11.46 -5.58 -10.29
N LEU A 6 -10.36 -5.86 -10.98
CA LEU A 6 -10.34 -6.16 -12.41
C LEU A 6 -10.22 -7.67 -12.57
N GLU A 7 -11.06 -8.25 -13.40
CA GLU A 7 -11.16 -9.69 -13.64
C GLU A 7 -10.90 -10.03 -15.10
N ASP A 8 -10.45 -11.25 -15.35
CA ASP A 8 -10.47 -11.87 -16.67
C ASP A 8 -11.87 -12.43 -17.02
N LEU A 9 -11.96 -13.11 -18.16
CA LEU A 9 -13.21 -13.73 -18.64
C LEU A 9 -13.66 -14.93 -17.79
N ASP A 10 -12.76 -15.51 -17.00
CA ASP A 10 -13.03 -16.63 -16.08
C ASP A 10 -13.29 -16.15 -14.65
N HIS A 11 -13.55 -14.84 -14.48
CA HIS A 11 -13.77 -14.17 -13.20
C HIS A 11 -12.60 -14.26 -12.21
N GLN A 12 -11.39 -14.54 -12.70
CA GLN A 12 -10.19 -14.52 -11.87
C GLN A 12 -9.66 -13.10 -11.74
N PRO A 13 -9.27 -12.65 -10.53
CA PRO A 13 -8.73 -11.31 -10.34
C PRO A 13 -7.36 -11.17 -11.00
N ILE A 14 -7.22 -10.19 -11.88
CA ILE A 14 -5.93 -9.85 -12.52
C ILE A 14 -5.31 -8.59 -11.91
N ALA A 15 -6.14 -7.71 -11.34
CA ALA A 15 -5.65 -6.56 -10.59
C ALA A 15 -6.63 -6.07 -9.52
N VAL A 16 -6.10 -5.49 -8.46
CA VAL A 16 -6.87 -4.80 -7.41
C VAL A 16 -6.31 -3.39 -7.23
N VAL A 17 -7.16 -2.39 -7.45
CA VAL A 17 -6.82 -0.98 -7.23
C VAL A 17 -7.46 -0.52 -5.93
N LEU A 18 -6.63 -0.15 -4.95
CA LEU A 18 -7.04 0.45 -3.70
C LEU A 18 -6.82 1.96 -3.79
N ASN A 19 -7.82 2.76 -3.46
CA ASN A 19 -7.66 4.21 -3.33
C ASN A 19 -8.08 4.64 -1.92
N TYR A 20 -7.10 5.13 -1.17
CA TYR A 20 -7.31 5.62 0.18
C TYR A 20 -6.44 6.84 0.46
N ALA A 21 -7.06 7.88 1.01
CA ALA A 21 -6.40 9.12 1.36
C ALA A 21 -5.64 8.95 2.68
N VAL A 22 -4.44 8.37 2.61
CA VAL A 22 -3.51 8.28 3.74
C VAL A 22 -2.08 8.48 3.28
N ARG A 23 -1.28 9.17 4.08
CA ARG A 23 0.15 9.29 3.85
C ARG A 23 0.83 7.98 4.22
N SER A 24 1.49 7.36 3.24
CA SER A 24 2.26 6.12 3.44
C SER A 24 3.64 6.43 4.02
N SER A 25 3.67 6.86 5.29
CA SER A 25 4.87 7.32 5.98
C SER A 25 5.02 6.73 7.40
N ILE A 26 4.56 5.51 7.60
CA ILE A 26 4.71 4.77 8.87
C ILE A 26 6.18 4.54 9.21
N MET A 27 7.03 4.29 8.23
CA MET A 27 8.46 4.06 8.41
C MET A 27 9.29 5.34 8.41
N ASN A 28 8.64 6.52 8.32
CA ASN A 28 9.34 7.79 8.43
C ASN A 28 10.11 7.85 9.76
N GLU A 29 11.35 8.32 9.72
CA GLU A 29 12.28 8.40 10.86
C GLU A 29 12.67 7.06 11.50
N SER A 30 12.30 5.93 10.89
CA SER A 30 12.83 4.63 11.32
C SER A 30 14.31 4.50 10.97
N THR A 31 15.08 3.94 11.91
CA THR A 31 16.51 3.67 11.72
C THR A 31 16.79 2.19 11.96
N LEU A 32 17.59 1.59 11.08
CA LEU A 32 18.18 0.28 11.30
C LEU A 32 19.17 0.35 12.46
N GLN A 33 19.42 -0.79 13.11
CA GLN A 33 20.44 -0.89 14.15
C GLN A 33 21.85 -0.47 13.66
N SER A 34 22.13 -0.64 12.37
CA SER A 34 23.37 -0.19 11.72
C SER A 34 23.43 1.33 11.45
N GLY A 35 22.39 2.09 11.82
CA GLY A 35 22.30 3.55 11.67
C GLY A 35 21.76 4.04 10.33
N GLY A 36 21.44 3.15 9.39
CA GLY A 36 20.87 3.50 8.09
C GLY A 36 19.34 3.62 8.09
N MET A 37 18.78 4.32 7.09
CA MET A 37 17.33 4.33 6.85
C MET A 37 16.91 3.03 6.14
N PRO A 38 15.88 2.31 6.61
CA PRO A 38 15.38 1.12 5.93
C PRO A 38 14.73 1.50 4.59
N VAL A 39 15.07 0.76 3.53
CA VAL A 39 14.36 0.86 2.24
C VAL A 39 13.07 0.05 2.32
N GLY A 40 11.93 0.68 2.05
CA GLY A 40 10.64 0.00 2.04
C GLY A 40 9.56 0.83 1.35
N ALA A 41 8.53 0.14 0.87
CA ALA A 41 7.35 0.76 0.25
C ALA A 41 6.27 1.16 1.29
N ASP A 42 6.61 1.11 2.58
CA ASP A 42 5.77 1.57 3.70
C ASP A 42 4.37 0.90 3.70
N LEU A 43 3.37 1.52 4.31
CA LEU A 43 1.99 1.05 4.43
C LEU A 43 1.39 0.64 3.08
N ALA A 44 1.57 1.46 2.05
CA ALA A 44 1.05 1.20 0.71
C ALA A 44 1.62 -0.12 0.16
N GLY A 45 2.94 -0.32 0.26
CA GLY A 45 3.59 -1.54 -0.18
C GLY A 45 3.25 -2.78 0.67
N THR A 46 3.11 -2.62 1.99
CA THR A 46 2.63 -3.71 2.84
C THR A 46 1.21 -4.12 2.49
N ALA A 47 0.34 -3.15 2.20
CA ALA A 47 -1.04 -3.40 1.80
C ALA A 47 -1.12 -4.10 0.43
N THR A 48 -0.38 -3.64 -0.59
CA THR A 48 -0.38 -4.31 -1.90
C THR A 48 0.18 -5.72 -1.81
N ARG A 49 1.29 -5.92 -1.08
CA ARG A 49 1.87 -7.25 -0.85
C ARG A 49 0.89 -8.20 -0.18
N TYR A 50 0.13 -7.73 0.80
CA TYR A 50 -0.89 -8.55 1.46
C TYR A 50 -1.99 -9.01 0.48
N VAL A 51 -2.46 -8.09 -0.37
CA VAL A 51 -3.47 -8.41 -1.40
C VAL A 51 -2.92 -9.38 -2.45
N GLU A 52 -1.68 -9.18 -2.90
CA GLU A 52 -1.01 -10.07 -3.85
C GLU A 52 -0.85 -11.47 -3.25
N GLN A 53 -0.44 -11.59 -1.99
CA GLN A 53 -0.34 -12.89 -1.30
C GLN A 53 -1.69 -13.60 -1.14
N GLN A 54 -2.78 -12.83 -0.98
CA GLN A 54 -4.14 -13.38 -0.85
C GLN A 54 -4.67 -13.99 -2.16
N TYR A 55 -4.33 -13.40 -3.31
CA TYR A 55 -4.81 -13.86 -4.62
C TYR A 55 -3.79 -14.69 -5.42
N GLY A 56 -2.52 -14.66 -5.02
CA GLY A 56 -1.43 -15.41 -5.65
C GLY A 56 -0.80 -14.69 -6.84
N ASP A 57 0.12 -15.39 -7.51
CA ASP A 57 1.11 -14.81 -8.45
C ASP A 57 0.54 -14.14 -9.71
N LYS A 58 -0.78 -14.27 -9.97
CA LYS A 58 -1.44 -13.72 -11.16
C LYS A 58 -2.13 -12.38 -10.94
N THR A 59 -2.23 -11.92 -9.70
CA THR A 59 -2.92 -10.66 -9.36
C THR A 59 -1.92 -9.60 -8.95
N VAL A 60 -2.03 -8.41 -9.53
CA VAL A 60 -1.23 -7.24 -9.13
C VAL A 60 -2.07 -6.28 -8.30
N ALA A 61 -1.53 -5.75 -7.22
CA ALA A 61 -2.22 -4.75 -6.41
C ALA A 61 -1.60 -3.36 -6.57
N LEU A 62 -2.46 -2.34 -6.74
CA LEU A 62 -2.05 -0.94 -6.82
C LEU A 62 -2.67 -0.16 -5.68
N PHE A 63 -1.85 0.60 -4.95
CA PHE A 63 -2.33 1.52 -3.93
C PHE A 63 -2.18 2.96 -4.43
N LEU A 64 -3.31 3.62 -4.65
CA LEU A 64 -3.39 5.02 -5.06
C LEU A 64 -3.64 5.89 -3.84
N ILE A 65 -2.80 6.90 -3.66
CA ILE A 65 -2.94 7.88 -2.58
C ILE A 65 -3.83 9.02 -3.08
N GLY A 66 -4.96 9.23 -2.40
CA GLY A 66 -5.83 10.39 -2.63
C GLY A 66 -5.27 11.68 -2.02
N ALA A 67 -6.11 12.70 -1.84
CA ALA A 67 -5.71 13.92 -1.12
C ALA A 67 -5.44 13.58 0.37
N ALA A 68 -4.18 13.37 0.73
CA ALA A 68 -3.79 12.74 1.99
C ALA A 68 -2.79 13.55 2.84
N ARG A 69 -2.59 14.84 2.53
CA ARG A 69 -1.53 15.63 3.16
C ARG A 69 -1.72 15.74 4.67
N ASP A 70 -2.92 15.98 5.15
CA ASP A 70 -3.27 16.05 6.58
C ASP A 70 -3.62 14.67 7.19
N GLN A 71 -3.67 13.63 6.36
CA GLN A 71 -3.93 12.26 6.77
C GLN A 71 -2.61 11.53 7.05
N ALA A 72 -1.84 12.05 8.00
CA ALA A 72 -0.70 11.34 8.58
C ALA A 72 -1.16 10.54 9.81
N ARG A 73 -0.36 9.55 10.23
CA ARG A 73 -0.48 9.05 11.59
C ARG A 73 -0.28 10.23 12.55
N TRP A 74 -1.01 10.25 13.67
CA TRP A 74 -0.86 11.28 14.71
C TRP A 74 0.60 11.42 15.14
N GLN A 75 1.24 12.49 14.68
CA GLN A 75 2.52 13.04 15.12
C GLN A 75 2.67 14.37 14.36
N ASP A 76 1.99 15.40 14.86
CA ASP A 76 2.43 16.79 14.70
C ASP A 76 2.69 17.28 16.14
N ASP A 77 3.99 17.48 16.41
CA ASP A 77 4.68 18.31 17.43
C ASP A 77 6.00 17.65 17.89
#